data_AF-A0A7X7IJW6-F1
#
_entry.id   AF-A0A7X7IJW6-F1
#
_cell.length_a   1.000
_cell.length_b   1.000
_cell.length_c   1.000
_cell.angle_alpha   90.00
_cell.angle_beta   90.00
_cell.angle_gamma   90.00
#
_symmetry.space_group_name_H-M   'P 1'
#
loop_
_entity.id
_entity.type
_entity.pdbx_description
1 polymer ?
#
loop_
_entity_poly.entity_id
_entity_poly.type
_entity_poly.pdbx_seq_one_letter_code
_entity_poly.pdbx_strand_id
1 'polypeptide(L)'
;MAETLKSFIDKLQSDGVAAGRQEADKIRSQAEHEAQEIIRQAQEQAKTIVAQAQSERESILMKTRTELELAARDTLNRLQETLTKGLRAVLAVAVDEKLGDEDFVQKALLEIVNQYAQADAQGANTITINVSEDLRNKLAQWAIATFHKSSELQEKKKFVDLQGTLKKAGFEYRLAGGTVEMTVDSTVETLMEMVGPEVREIISEAVKK
;
A
#
# COMPACT_ATOMS: atom_id res chain seq x y z
N MET A 1 -84.77 -51.50 -56.23
CA MET A 1 -84.45 -50.06 -56.07
C MET A 1 -84.01 -49.67 -54.66
N ALA A 2 -84.30 -50.45 -53.60
CA ALA A 2 -83.84 -50.15 -52.23
C ALA A 2 -82.36 -50.50 -51.97
N GLU A 3 -81.82 -51.55 -52.59
CA GLU A 3 -80.41 -51.96 -52.42
C GLU A 3 -79.39 -50.95 -52.96
N THR A 4 -79.73 -50.22 -54.02
CA THR A 4 -78.85 -49.22 -54.66
C THR A 4 -78.74 -47.92 -53.88
N LEU A 5 -79.78 -47.56 -53.10
CA LEU A 5 -79.74 -46.38 -52.23
C LEU A 5 -78.90 -46.67 -50.99
N LYS A 6 -79.05 -47.87 -50.41
CA LYS A 6 -78.28 -48.29 -49.24
C LYS A 6 -76.77 -48.34 -49.53
N SER A 7 -76.38 -48.90 -50.68
CA SER A 7 -74.97 -48.95 -51.08
C SER A 7 -74.36 -47.57 -51.37
N PHE A 8 -75.16 -46.61 -51.86
CA PHE A 8 -74.72 -45.22 -52.03
C PHE A 8 -74.52 -44.51 -50.69
N ILE A 9 -75.41 -44.73 -49.73
CA ILE A 9 -75.29 -44.18 -48.37
C ILE A 9 -74.07 -44.76 -47.66
N ASP A 10 -73.86 -46.07 -47.73
CA ASP A 10 -72.70 -46.74 -47.15
C ASP A 10 -71.39 -46.24 -47.76
N LYS A 11 -71.37 -46.01 -49.08
CA LYS A 11 -70.20 -45.48 -49.79
C LYS A 11 -69.94 -44.01 -49.45
N LEU A 12 -70.97 -43.18 -49.40
CA LEU A 12 -70.85 -41.77 -48.99
C LEU A 12 -70.36 -41.65 -47.53
N GLN A 13 -70.85 -42.52 -46.65
CA GLN A 13 -70.40 -42.59 -45.26
C GLN A 13 -68.94 -43.04 -45.16
N SER A 14 -68.56 -44.07 -45.92
CA SER A 14 -67.17 -44.54 -45.99
C SER A 14 -66.22 -43.46 -46.52
N ASP A 15 -66.58 -42.78 -47.61
CA ASP A 15 -65.78 -41.73 -48.22
C ASP A 15 -65.66 -40.51 -47.28
N GLY A 16 -66.74 -40.14 -46.59
CA GLY A 16 -66.73 -39.08 -45.58
C GLY A 16 -65.87 -39.41 -44.36
N VAL A 17 -65.93 -40.66 -43.86
CA VAL A 17 -65.08 -41.13 -42.76
C VAL A 17 -63.62 -41.21 -43.18
N ALA A 18 -63.33 -41.65 -44.40
CA ALA A 18 -61.97 -41.71 -44.94
C ALA A 18 -61.36 -40.32 -45.11
N ALA A 19 -62.11 -39.36 -45.68
CA ALA A 19 -61.67 -37.97 -45.79
C ALA A 19 -61.46 -37.32 -44.41
N GLY A 20 -62.36 -37.58 -43.45
CA GLY A 20 -62.22 -37.10 -42.08
C GLY A 20 -60.99 -37.66 -41.36
N ARG A 21 -60.69 -38.96 -41.54
CA ARG A 21 -59.47 -39.59 -41.00
C ARG A 21 -58.22 -38.99 -41.63
N GLN A 22 -58.20 -38.79 -42.95
CA GLN A 22 -57.06 -38.19 -43.63
C GLN A 22 -56.77 -36.77 -43.13
N GLU A 23 -57.80 -35.96 -42.91
CA GLU A 23 -57.60 -34.59 -42.41
C GLU A 23 -57.21 -34.57 -40.92
N ALA A 24 -57.77 -35.48 -40.12
CA ALA A 24 -57.36 -35.67 -38.73
C ALA A 24 -55.89 -36.10 -38.61
N ASP A 25 -55.44 -37.01 -39.48
CA ASP A 25 -54.05 -37.47 -39.51
C ASP A 25 -53.09 -36.34 -39.92
N LYS A 26 -53.49 -35.48 -40.87
CA LYS A 26 -52.71 -34.27 -41.21
C LYS A 26 -52.61 -33.30 -40.04
N ILE A 27 -53.72 -32.99 -39.37
CA ILE A 27 -53.73 -32.09 -38.21
C ILE A 27 -52.83 -32.64 -37.11
N ARG A 28 -52.93 -33.95 -36.85
CA ARG A 28 -52.10 -34.62 -35.85
C ARG A 28 -50.61 -34.55 -36.22
N SER A 29 -50.26 -34.86 -37.47
CA SER A 29 -48.87 -34.80 -37.94
C SER A 29 -48.30 -33.38 -37.84
N GLN A 30 -49.10 -32.36 -38.16
CA GLN A 30 -48.70 -30.96 -38.06
C GLN A 30 -48.48 -30.55 -36.60
N ALA A 31 -49.40 -30.92 -35.70
CA ALA A 31 -49.27 -30.66 -34.27
C ALA A 31 -48.06 -31.38 -33.65
N GLU A 32 -47.79 -32.62 -34.06
CA GLU A 32 -46.60 -33.36 -33.63
C GLU A 32 -45.30 -32.68 -34.11
N HIS A 33 -45.29 -32.15 -35.34
CA HIS A 33 -44.14 -31.41 -35.87
C HIS A 33 -43.91 -30.08 -35.13
N GLU A 34 -44.96 -29.30 -34.91
CA GLU A 34 -44.89 -28.04 -34.16
C GLU A 34 -44.43 -28.26 -32.71
N ALA A 35 -44.93 -29.32 -32.05
CA ALA A 35 -44.49 -29.69 -30.72
C ALA A 35 -42.99 -30.04 -30.68
N GLN A 36 -42.49 -30.76 -31.68
CA GLN A 36 -41.06 -31.07 -31.80
C GLN A 36 -40.22 -29.80 -32.01
N GLU A 37 -40.68 -28.87 -32.85
CA GLU A 37 -39.97 -27.60 -33.06
C GLU A 37 -39.95 -26.73 -31.79
N ILE A 38 -41.06 -26.66 -31.04
CA ILE A 38 -41.10 -25.95 -29.75
C ILE A 38 -40.09 -26.55 -28.77
N ILE A 39 -40.04 -27.89 -28.66
CA ILE A 39 -39.08 -28.57 -27.78
C ILE A 39 -37.64 -28.30 -28.23
N ARG A 40 -37.37 -28.35 -29.53
CA ARG A 40 -36.04 -28.07 -30.10
C ARG A 40 -35.59 -26.65 -29.78
N GLN A 41 -36.46 -25.66 -30.01
CA GLN A 41 -36.19 -24.26 -29.70
C GLN A 41 -35.97 -24.04 -28.20
N ALA A 42 -36.80 -24.64 -27.35
CA ALA A 42 -36.65 -24.56 -25.90
C ALA A 42 -35.32 -25.16 -25.42
N GLN A 43 -34.88 -26.29 -26.00
CA GLN A 43 -33.59 -26.90 -25.69
C GLN A 43 -32.42 -26.02 -26.15
N GLU A 44 -32.52 -25.38 -27.31
CA GLU A 44 -31.49 -24.49 -27.83
C GLU A 44 -31.37 -23.20 -27.01
N GLN A 45 -32.50 -22.63 -26.59
CA GLN A 45 -32.55 -21.52 -25.64
C GLN A 45 -31.95 -21.91 -24.29
N ALA A 46 -32.31 -23.08 -23.75
CA ALA A 46 -31.75 -23.57 -22.50
C ALA A 46 -30.22 -23.75 -22.57
N LYS A 47 -29.70 -24.31 -23.67
CA LYS A 47 -28.26 -24.43 -23.91
C LYS A 47 -27.58 -23.06 -23.95
N THR A 48 -28.19 -22.09 -24.62
CA THR A 48 -27.67 -20.72 -24.71
C THR A 48 -27.62 -20.05 -23.33
N ILE A 49 -28.70 -20.17 -22.54
CA ILE A 49 -28.75 -19.64 -21.18
C ILE A 49 -27.68 -20.26 -20.30
N VAL A 50 -27.51 -21.59 -20.36
CA VAL A 50 -26.48 -22.29 -19.57
C VAL A 50 -25.07 -21.87 -19.99
N ALA A 51 -24.80 -21.76 -21.30
CA ALA A 51 -23.51 -21.32 -21.82
C ALA A 51 -23.19 -19.88 -21.39
N GLN A 52 -24.17 -18.97 -21.48
CA GLN A 52 -24.03 -17.59 -21.04
C GLN A 52 -23.77 -17.50 -19.53
N ALA A 53 -24.53 -18.25 -18.72
CA ALA A 53 -24.35 -18.29 -17.28
C ALA A 53 -22.98 -18.88 -16.86
N GLN A 54 -22.43 -19.82 -17.62
CA GLN A 54 -21.08 -20.35 -17.40
C GLN A 54 -20.01 -19.30 -17.73
N SER A 55 -20.13 -18.62 -18.88
CA SER A 55 -19.21 -17.55 -19.29
C SER A 55 -19.21 -16.39 -18.28
N GLU A 56 -20.39 -15.96 -17.82
CA GLU A 56 -20.52 -14.93 -16.79
C GLU A 56 -19.89 -15.36 -15.47
N ARG A 57 -20.10 -16.61 -15.05
CA ARG A 57 -19.47 -17.16 -13.84
C ARG A 57 -17.95 -17.13 -13.95
N GLU A 58 -17.37 -17.56 -15.06
CA GLU A 58 -15.93 -17.54 -15.28
C GLU A 58 -15.38 -16.11 -15.24
N SER A 59 -16.09 -15.16 -15.88
CA SER A 59 -15.75 -13.74 -15.85
C SER A 59 -15.76 -13.18 -14.42
N ILE A 60 -16.81 -13.49 -13.64
CA ILE A 60 -16.92 -13.07 -12.23
C ILE A 60 -15.79 -13.68 -11.40
N LEU A 61 -15.53 -14.99 -11.53
CA LEU A 61 -14.45 -15.65 -10.80
C LEU A 61 -13.08 -15.03 -11.09
N MET A 62 -12.78 -14.75 -12.36
CA MET A 62 -11.53 -14.08 -12.75
C MET A 62 -11.42 -12.67 -12.15
N LYS A 63 -12.51 -11.90 -12.19
CA LYS A 63 -12.55 -10.55 -11.59
C LYS A 63 -12.37 -10.60 -10.08
N THR A 64 -13.15 -11.43 -9.38
CA THR A 64 -13.08 -11.59 -7.93
C THR A 64 -11.69 -12.04 -7.49
N ARG A 65 -11.05 -12.97 -8.22
CA ARG A 65 -9.67 -13.38 -7.90
C ARG A 65 -8.70 -12.21 -8.01
N THR A 66 -8.79 -11.45 -9.09
CA THR A 66 -7.95 -10.26 -9.30
C THR A 66 -8.18 -9.22 -8.20
N GLU A 67 -9.44 -8.96 -7.84
CA GLU A 67 -9.80 -8.02 -6.78
C GLU A 67 -9.28 -8.46 -5.41
N LEU A 68 -9.35 -9.76 -5.10
CA LEU A 68 -8.80 -10.32 -3.87
C LEU A 68 -7.27 -10.19 -3.82
N GLU A 69 -6.57 -10.47 -4.93
CA GLU A 69 -5.12 -10.31 -5.04
C GLU A 69 -4.71 -8.84 -4.83
N LEU A 70 -5.45 -7.90 -5.43
CA LEU A 70 -5.23 -6.47 -5.21
C LEU A 70 -5.51 -6.05 -3.77
N ALA A 71 -6.62 -6.48 -3.18
CA ALA A 71 -6.98 -6.18 -1.81
C ALA A 71 -5.90 -6.70 -0.83
N ALA A 72 -5.41 -7.92 -1.03
CA ALA A 72 -4.34 -8.50 -0.22
C ALA A 72 -3.06 -7.67 -0.30
N ARG A 73 -2.66 -7.26 -1.50
CA ARG A 73 -1.48 -6.39 -1.71
C ARG A 73 -1.65 -5.04 -1.02
N ASP A 74 -2.83 -4.44 -1.13
CA ASP A 74 -3.10 -3.14 -0.52
C ASP A 74 -3.13 -3.23 1.01
N THR A 75 -3.66 -4.32 1.57
CA THR A 75 -3.58 -4.60 3.01
C THR A 75 -2.13 -4.70 3.48
N LEU A 76 -1.27 -5.40 2.73
CA LEU A 76 0.15 -5.53 3.05
C LEU A 76 0.86 -4.17 3.06
N ASN A 77 0.63 -3.36 2.02
CA ASN A 77 1.21 -2.02 1.93
C ASN A 77 0.76 -1.13 3.10
N ARG A 78 -0.54 -1.17 3.46
CA ARG A 78 -1.05 -0.43 4.61
C ARG A 78 -0.44 -0.88 5.94
N LEU A 79 -0.25 -2.19 6.12
CA LEU A 79 0.44 -2.73 7.29
C LEU A 79 1.87 -2.20 7.37
N GLN A 80 2.59 -2.23 6.25
CA GLN A 80 3.96 -1.71 6.18
C GLN A 80 4.04 -0.22 6.52
N GLU A 81 3.16 0.60 5.94
CA GLU A 81 3.09 2.04 6.24
C GLU A 81 2.79 2.29 7.72
N THR A 82 1.88 1.51 8.31
CA THR A 82 1.48 1.62 9.71
C THR A 82 2.66 1.28 10.63
N LEU A 83 3.36 0.19 10.36
CA LEU A 83 4.56 -0.20 11.12
C LEU A 83 5.69 0.82 10.98
N THR A 84 5.92 1.33 9.78
CA THR A 84 6.92 2.37 9.51
C THR A 84 6.61 3.66 10.28
N LYS A 85 5.33 4.08 10.30
CA LYS A 85 4.89 5.23 11.10
C LYS A 85 5.05 4.99 12.59
N GLY A 86 4.70 3.79 13.07
CA GLY A 86 4.89 3.40 14.46
C GLY A 86 6.36 3.44 14.89
N LEU A 87 7.25 2.85 14.08
CA LEU A 87 8.69 2.88 14.33
C LEU A 87 9.23 4.31 14.37
N ARG A 88 8.86 5.15 13.40
CA ARG A 88 9.24 6.56 13.38
C ARG A 88 8.81 7.29 14.66
N ALA A 89 7.60 7.03 15.16
CA ALA A 89 7.11 7.64 16.40
C ALA A 89 7.93 7.19 17.62
N VAL A 90 8.28 5.90 17.71
CA VAL A 90 9.12 5.37 18.80
C VAL A 90 10.53 5.98 18.73
N LEU A 91 11.13 6.03 17.55
CA LEU A 91 12.44 6.64 17.34
C LEU A 91 12.42 8.13 17.69
N ALA A 92 11.38 8.86 17.31
CA ALA A 92 11.28 10.29 17.62
C ALA A 92 11.30 10.55 19.13
N VAL A 93 10.58 9.75 19.92
CA VAL A 93 10.61 9.87 21.39
C VAL A 93 12.00 9.53 21.93
N ALA A 94 12.58 8.41 21.52
CA ALA A 94 13.90 7.98 22.01
C ALA A 94 15.03 8.96 21.64
N VAL A 95 14.98 9.53 20.43
CA VAL A 95 15.94 10.54 19.95
C VAL A 95 15.74 11.86 20.68
N ASP A 96 14.51 12.32 20.89
CA ASP A 96 14.24 13.56 21.64
C ASP A 96 14.75 13.46 23.08
N GLU A 97 14.49 12.34 23.76
CA GLU A 97 15.03 12.06 25.10
C GLU A 97 16.57 12.07 25.12
N LYS A 98 17.22 11.46 24.13
CA LYS A 98 18.70 11.42 24.05
C LYS A 98 19.32 12.74 23.63
N LEU A 99 18.69 13.51 22.76
CA LEU A 99 19.15 14.86 22.39
C LEU A 99 18.88 15.89 23.50
N GLY A 100 17.99 15.59 24.45
CA GLY A 100 17.82 16.37 25.67
C GLY A 100 18.84 16.05 26.77
N ASP A 101 19.59 14.94 26.65
CA ASP A 101 20.64 14.55 27.59
C ASP A 101 21.91 15.38 27.36
N GLU A 102 22.25 16.18 28.37
CA GLU A 102 23.38 17.11 28.33
C GLU A 102 24.71 16.38 28.08
N ASP A 103 24.97 15.25 28.75
CA ASP A 103 26.23 14.51 28.62
C ASP A 103 26.38 13.92 27.21
N PHE A 104 25.27 13.47 26.62
CA PHE A 104 25.25 12.93 25.27
C PHE A 104 25.58 14.02 24.24
N VAL A 105 24.89 15.17 24.34
CA VAL A 105 25.10 16.29 23.41
C VAL A 105 26.50 16.86 23.53
N GLN A 106 27.04 17.01 24.75
CA GLN A 106 28.41 17.45 24.97
C GLN A 106 29.42 16.52 24.28
N LYS A 107 29.28 15.20 24.45
CA LYS A 107 30.16 14.21 23.80
C LYS A 107 30.03 14.24 22.28
N ALA A 108 28.80 14.31 21.75
CA ALA A 108 28.55 14.37 20.33
C ALA A 108 29.15 15.63 19.69
N LEU A 109 28.98 16.80 20.33
CA LEU A 109 29.59 18.06 19.89
C LEU A 109 31.12 17.97 19.89
N LEU A 110 31.73 17.44 20.95
CA LEU A 110 33.19 17.26 21.02
C LEU A 110 33.70 16.34 19.90
N GLU A 111 33.04 15.21 19.66
CA GLU A 111 33.42 14.26 18.62
C GLU A 111 33.34 14.89 17.22
N ILE A 112 32.24 15.58 16.91
CA ILE A 112 32.04 16.25 15.61
C ILE A 112 33.05 17.36 15.42
N VAL A 113 33.26 18.21 16.43
CA VAL A 113 34.24 19.30 16.37
C VAL A 113 35.66 18.74 16.22
N ASN A 114 36.00 17.64 16.89
CA ASN A 114 37.30 17.00 16.74
C ASN A 114 37.50 16.40 15.34
N GLN A 115 36.52 15.69 14.82
CA GLN A 115 36.58 15.12 13.46
C GLN A 115 36.70 16.21 12.40
N TYR A 116 35.94 17.30 12.52
CA TYR A 116 36.06 18.45 11.61
C TYR A 116 37.33 19.26 11.81
N ALA A 117 37.82 19.44 13.05
CA ALA A 117 39.09 20.11 13.31
C ALA A 117 40.29 19.31 12.77
N GLN A 118 40.18 17.98 12.71
CA GLN A 118 41.15 17.11 12.04
C GLN A 118 41.05 17.20 10.51
N ALA A 119 39.84 17.41 9.96
CA ALA A 119 39.61 17.56 8.52
C ALA A 119 39.92 18.97 7.96
N ASP A 120 39.73 20.02 8.75
CA ASP A 120 39.80 21.43 8.33
C ASP A 120 41.02 22.17 8.92
N ALA A 121 42.21 21.62 8.67
CA ALA A 121 43.47 22.17 9.15
C ALA A 121 43.98 23.40 8.36
N GLN A 122 43.20 24.00 7.46
CA GLN A 122 43.73 24.96 6.45
C GLN A 122 43.14 26.37 6.38
N GLY A 123 42.16 26.79 7.20
CA GLY A 123 41.78 28.20 7.15
C GLY A 123 40.62 28.57 8.04
N ALA A 124 40.84 29.56 8.90
CA ALA A 124 39.91 30.04 9.91
C ALA A 124 38.47 30.17 9.41
N ASN A 125 37.53 29.53 10.10
CA ASN A 125 36.10 29.83 9.98
C ASN A 125 35.44 29.81 11.35
N THR A 126 34.62 30.84 11.59
CA THR A 126 33.76 30.96 12.76
C THR A 126 32.78 29.79 12.79
N ILE A 127 32.67 29.13 13.94
CA ILE A 127 31.75 28.02 14.16
C ILE A 127 30.51 28.57 14.85
N THR A 128 29.36 28.50 14.17
CA THR A 128 28.07 28.82 14.76
C THR A 128 27.33 27.53 15.08
N ILE A 129 26.93 27.37 16.34
CA ILE A 129 26.17 26.23 16.83
C ILE A 129 24.82 26.75 17.31
N ASN A 130 23.75 26.28 16.65
CA ASN A 130 22.38 26.53 17.04
C ASN A 130 21.92 25.40 17.94
N VAL A 131 21.36 25.71 19.12
CA VAL A 131 20.84 24.75 20.09
C VAL A 131 19.46 25.19 20.59
N SER A 132 18.74 24.31 21.29
CA SER A 132 17.53 24.69 22.02
C SER A 132 17.86 25.61 23.21
N GLU A 133 16.90 26.44 23.62
CA GLU A 133 17.12 27.45 24.67
C GLU A 133 17.50 26.85 26.03
N ASP A 134 16.85 25.74 26.42
CA ASP A 134 17.15 25.01 27.67
C ASP A 134 18.59 24.45 27.66
N LEU A 135 18.97 23.82 26.55
CA LEU A 135 20.27 23.20 26.37
C LEU A 135 21.38 24.25 26.24
N ARG A 136 21.09 25.43 25.65
CA ARG A 136 22.04 26.54 25.53
C ARG A 136 22.60 26.97 26.87
N ASN A 137 21.75 27.13 27.87
CA ASN A 137 22.19 27.61 29.18
C ASN A 137 23.10 26.60 29.88
N LYS A 138 22.77 25.32 29.76
CA LYS A 138 23.56 24.19 30.28
C LYS A 138 24.92 24.09 29.57
N LEU A 139 24.91 24.09 28.24
CA LEU A 139 26.12 24.04 27.42
C LEU A 139 27.01 25.28 27.60
N ALA A 140 26.44 26.47 27.76
CA ALA A 140 27.21 27.68 28.03
C ALA A 140 27.94 27.58 29.38
N GLN A 141 27.27 27.09 30.43
CA GLN A 141 27.89 26.86 31.74
C GLN A 141 28.99 25.80 31.66
N TRP A 142 28.75 24.70 30.96
CA TRP A 142 29.75 23.66 30.72
C TRP A 142 30.95 24.19 29.94
N ALA A 143 30.73 24.95 28.87
CA ALA A 143 31.80 25.53 28.06
C ALA A 143 32.65 26.47 28.90
N ILE A 144 32.03 27.36 29.67
CA ILE A 144 32.73 28.23 30.63
C ILE A 144 33.54 27.39 31.62
N ALA A 145 32.94 26.39 32.26
CA ALA A 145 33.64 25.52 33.22
C ALA A 145 34.82 24.74 32.61
N THR A 146 34.70 24.32 31.36
CA THR A 146 35.73 23.56 30.63
C THR A 146 36.88 24.48 30.20
N PHE A 147 36.58 25.66 29.67
CA PHE A 147 37.59 26.66 29.29
C PHE A 147 38.32 27.25 30.51
N HIS A 148 37.65 27.37 31.67
CA HIS A 148 38.31 27.74 32.93
C HIS A 148 39.27 26.67 33.46
N LYS A 149 39.07 25.39 33.11
CA LYS A 149 39.98 24.28 33.46
C LYS A 149 41.14 24.13 32.48
N SER A 150 41.01 24.59 31.23
CA SER A 150 42.00 24.43 30.16
C SER A 150 42.88 25.67 29.92
N SER A 151 42.97 26.58 30.90
CA SER A 151 43.66 27.87 30.79
C SER A 151 45.19 27.82 30.65
N GLU A 152 45.77 26.64 30.39
CA GLU A 152 47.20 26.47 30.13
C GLU A 152 47.59 26.30 28.64
N LEU A 153 46.64 26.26 27.70
CA LEU A 153 46.99 26.13 26.27
C LEU A 153 46.58 27.37 25.45
N GLN A 154 47.62 28.11 25.08
CA GLN A 154 47.62 29.41 24.41
C GLN A 154 47.25 29.38 22.91
N GLU A 155 46.81 30.57 22.46
CA GLU A 155 47.13 31.24 21.17
C GLU A 155 46.39 30.94 19.86
N LYS A 156 45.30 30.17 19.85
CA LYS A 156 44.32 30.29 18.75
C LYS A 156 42.91 30.43 19.31
N LYS A 157 42.46 31.68 19.50
CA LYS A 157 41.08 32.00 19.89
C LYS A 157 40.11 31.60 18.77
N LYS A 158 39.75 30.32 18.74
CA LYS A 158 38.58 29.82 18.01
C LYS A 158 37.37 30.16 18.89
N PHE A 159 36.62 31.17 18.49
CA PHE A 159 35.37 31.53 19.16
C PHE A 159 34.27 30.60 18.66
N VAL A 160 33.60 29.92 19.58
CA VAL A 160 32.36 29.18 19.31
C VAL A 160 31.21 30.10 19.70
N ASP A 161 30.35 30.44 18.73
CA ASP A 161 29.13 31.21 18.99
C ASP A 161 27.94 30.25 19.18
N LEU A 162 27.34 30.29 20.36
CA LEU A 162 26.21 29.45 20.76
C LEU A 162 24.91 30.26 20.72
N GLN A 163 24.07 29.97 19.74
CA GLN A 163 22.79 30.64 19.53
C GLN A 163 21.61 29.74 19.92
N GLY A 164 20.60 30.32 20.56
CA GLY A 164 19.35 29.63 20.91
C GLY A 164 18.31 29.88 19.83
N THR A 165 18.17 28.98 18.86
CA THR A 165 17.28 29.18 17.70
C THR A 165 16.44 27.94 17.37
N LEU A 166 16.75 26.78 17.94
CA LEU A 166 16.00 25.54 17.71
C LEU A 166 14.81 25.42 18.66
N LYS A 167 13.67 24.97 18.11
CA LYS A 167 12.44 24.72 18.87
C LYS A 167 12.40 23.35 19.56
N LYS A 168 13.17 22.38 19.04
CA LYS A 168 13.27 21.00 19.55
C LYS A 168 14.71 20.72 19.99
N ALA A 169 14.91 19.61 20.70
CA ALA A 169 16.23 19.16 21.11
C ALA A 169 17.15 18.87 19.90
N GLY A 170 18.44 19.10 20.09
CA GLY A 170 19.46 18.92 19.06
C GLY A 170 20.31 20.17 18.81
N PHE A 171 21.12 20.09 17.75
CA PHE A 171 21.92 21.21 17.28
C PHE A 171 22.11 21.22 15.76
N GLU A 172 22.34 22.41 15.23
CA GLU A 172 22.79 22.63 13.85
C GLU A 172 24.13 23.36 13.89
N TYR A 173 25.06 22.89 13.08
CA TYR A 173 26.40 23.43 12.92
C TYR A 173 26.63 23.84 11.47
N ARG A 174 27.02 25.10 11.24
CA ARG A 174 27.35 25.62 9.91
C ARG A 174 28.84 25.88 9.74
N LEU A 175 29.35 25.43 8.59
CA LEU A 175 30.67 25.72 8.05
C LEU A 175 30.54 26.44 6.70
N ALA A 176 31.60 27.14 6.29
CA ALA A 176 31.67 27.79 4.98
C ALA A 176 31.47 26.83 3.78
N GLY A 177 31.60 25.51 4.00
CA GLY A 177 31.41 24.46 2.99
C GLY A 177 30.23 23.50 3.22
N GLY A 178 29.43 23.68 4.27
CA GLY A 178 28.29 22.77 4.53
C GLY A 178 27.64 22.94 5.90
N THR A 179 26.43 22.38 6.05
CA THR A 179 25.67 22.37 7.29
C THR A 179 25.57 20.93 7.80
N VAL A 180 25.84 20.73 9.09
CA VAL A 180 25.60 19.47 9.80
C VAL A 180 24.44 19.68 10.77
N GLU A 181 23.40 18.87 10.66
CA GLU A 181 22.19 18.96 11.49
C GLU A 181 21.97 17.68 12.27
N MET A 182 22.03 17.78 13.60
CA MET A 182 21.65 16.72 14.51
C MET A 182 20.40 17.16 15.27
N THR A 183 19.26 17.09 14.59
CA THR A 183 17.94 17.38 15.14
C THR A 183 17.16 16.08 15.31
N VAL A 184 16.07 16.11 16.09
CA VAL A 184 15.18 14.95 16.21
C VAL A 184 14.74 14.47 14.84
N ASP A 185 14.26 15.37 13.99
CA ASP A 185 13.68 15.02 12.70
C ASP A 185 14.76 14.46 11.74
N SER A 186 15.94 15.10 11.64
CA SER A 186 17.03 14.62 10.77
C SER A 186 17.62 13.28 11.24
N THR A 187 17.82 13.12 12.55
CA THR A 187 18.37 11.88 13.12
C THR A 187 17.39 10.71 12.96
N VAL A 188 16.10 10.96 13.19
CA VAL A 188 15.07 9.94 12.96
C VAL A 188 15.00 9.55 11.49
N GLU A 189 15.13 10.49 10.57
CA GLU A 189 15.16 10.19 9.14
C GLU A 189 16.35 9.31 8.76
N THR A 190 17.56 9.65 9.20
CA THR A 190 18.76 8.82 8.97
C THR A 190 18.61 7.42 9.58
N LEU A 191 18.10 7.29 10.81
CA LEU A 191 17.85 5.98 11.42
C LEU A 191 16.79 5.19 10.66
N MET A 192 15.75 5.86 10.15
CA MET A 192 14.73 5.23 9.31
C MET A 192 15.28 4.75 7.96
N GLU A 193 16.28 5.42 7.39
CA GLU A 193 16.98 4.95 6.19
C GLU A 193 17.78 3.67 6.47
N MET A 194 18.34 3.53 7.67
CA MET A 194 19.09 2.34 8.08
C MET A 194 18.17 1.15 8.42
N VAL A 195 17.10 1.39 9.18
CA VAL A 195 16.25 0.33 9.75
C VAL A 195 15.02 0.03 8.87
N GLY A 196 14.55 1.00 8.09
CA GLY A 196 13.39 0.86 7.21
C GLY A 196 13.48 -0.30 6.21
N PRO A 197 14.63 -0.55 5.57
CA PRO A 197 14.83 -1.71 4.70
C PRO A 197 14.64 -3.06 5.41
N GLU A 198 15.20 -3.24 6.61
CA GLU A 198 15.07 -4.49 7.38
C GLU A 198 13.61 -4.76 7.78
N VAL A 199 12.89 -3.72 8.21
CA VAL A 199 11.46 -3.85 8.55
C VAL A 199 10.63 -4.27 7.32
N ARG A 200 10.94 -3.70 6.16
CA ARG A 200 10.30 -4.08 4.88
C ARG A 200 10.59 -5.55 4.53
N GLU A 201 11.81 -6.00 4.76
CA GLU A 201 12.22 -7.38 4.49
C GLU A 201 11.46 -8.37 5.39
N ILE A 202 11.44 -8.15 6.71
CA ILE A 202 10.74 -9.01 7.69
C ILE A 202 9.26 -9.18 7.32
N ILE A 203 8.59 -8.07 6.96
CA ILE A 203 7.18 -8.10 6.54
C ILE A 203 7.01 -8.91 5.26
N SER A 204 7.92 -8.75 4.29
CA SER A 204 7.86 -9.48 3.03
C SER A 204 8.10 -11.00 3.20
N GLU A 205 8.97 -11.39 4.13
CA GLU A 205 9.22 -12.80 4.46
C GLU A 205 8.02 -13.45 5.16
N ALA A 206 7.36 -12.72 6.06
CA ALA A 206 6.19 -13.22 6.79
C ALA A 206 5.01 -13.54 5.87
N VAL A 207 4.90 -12.88 4.71
CA VAL A 207 3.83 -13.12 3.72
C VAL A 207 4.14 -14.26 2.75
N LYS A 208 5.40 -14.68 2.63
CA LYS A 208 5.80 -15.79 1.74
C LYS A 208 5.58 -17.17 2.36
N LYS A 209 5.28 -17.27 3.65
CA LYS A 209 4.99 -18.51 4.38
C LYS A 209 3.49 -18.78 4.43
#